data_AF-A0AAD9B0U8-F1
#
_entry.id   AF-A0AAD9B0U8-F1
#
_cell.length_a   1.000
_cell.length_b   1.000
_cell.length_c   1.000
_cell.angle_alpha   90.00
_cell.angle_beta   90.00
_cell.angle_gamma   90.00
#
_symmetry.space_group_name_H-M   'P 1'
#
loop_
_entity.id
_entity.type
_entity.pdbx_description
1 polymer ?
#
loop_
_entity_poly.entity_id
_entity_poly.type
_entity_poly.pdbx_seq_one_letter_code
_entity_poly.pdbx_strand_id
1 'polypeptide(L)' 'MPIRKKDTARALGLLEEYCTKLRRPEEQQLKTAIQRVMGIFKSNLFGALLARLQPERSLGCVGELRSQRCDVSLLPP' A
#
# COMPACT_ATOMS: atom_id res chain seq x y z
N MET A 1 4.06 6.50 13.74
CA MET A 1 4.63 6.11 12.43
C MET A 1 3.50 5.74 11.49
N PRO A 2 3.38 6.32 10.28
CA PRO A 2 2.31 5.96 9.34
C PRO A 2 2.56 4.57 8.75
N ILE A 3 1.63 3.64 8.95
CA ILE A 3 1.70 2.30 8.36
C ILE A 3 1.48 2.43 6.85
N ARG A 4 2.45 2.01 6.04
CA ARG A 4 2.33 2.04 4.59
C ARG A 4 1.72 0.73 4.10
N LYS A 5 0.94 0.75 3.03
CA LYS A 5 0.41 -0.49 2.39
C LYS A 5 1.52 -1.51 2.08
N LYS A 6 2.74 -1.03 1.76
CA LYS A 6 3.92 -1.87 1.55
C LYS A 6 4.34 -2.65 2.80
N ASP A 7 4.16 -2.07 3.99
CA ASP A 7 4.50 -2.69 5.25
C ASP A 7 3.53 -3.84 5.57
N THR A 8 2.26 -3.71 5.19
CA THR A 8 1.26 -4.78 5.34
C THR A 8 1.59 -6.01 4.49
N ALA A 9 1.94 -5.81 3.22
CA ALA A 9 2.35 -6.91 2.34
C ALA A 9 3.62 -7.60 2.85
N ARG A 10 4.59 -6.80 3.34
CA ARG A 10 5.82 -7.33 3.95
C ARG A 10 5.54 -8.11 5.24
N ALA A 11 4.66 -7.61 6.10
CA ALA A 11 4.27 -8.30 7.33
C ALA A 11 3.56 -9.62 7.05
N LEU A 12 2.70 -9.68 6.03
CA LEU A 12 2.06 -10.92 5.58
C LEU A 12 3.07 -11.99 5.15
N GLY A 13 4.08 -11.61 4.35
CA GLY A 13 5.13 -12.54 3.92
C GLY A 13 5.93 -13.11 5.09
N LEU A 14 6.24 -12.30 6.11
CA LEU A 14 6.93 -12.76 7.32
C LEU A 14 6.07 -13.72 8.15
N LEU A 15 4.77 -13.47 8.25
CA LEU A 15 3.84 -14.37 8.95
C LEU A 15 3.67 -15.71 8.23
N GLU A 16 3.62 -15.70 6.89
CA GLU A 16 3.60 -16.91 6.07
C GLU A 16 4.87 -17.74 6.28
N GLU A 17 6.04 -17.10 6.24
CA GLU A 17 7.32 -17.76 6.47
C GLU A 17 7.43 -18.34 7.88
N TYR A 18 6.93 -17.62 8.90
CA TYR A 18 6.86 -18.14 10.27
C TYR A 18 5.94 -19.36 10.39
N CYS A 19 4.78 -19.36 9.71
CA CYS A 19 3.89 -20.52 9.69
C CYS A 19 4.52 -21.78 9.08
N THR A 20 5.48 -21.65 8.16
CA THR A 20 6.21 -22.81 7.61
C THR A 20 7.21 -23.41 8.60
N LYS A 21 7.69 -22.60 9.54
CA LYS A 21 8.64 -22.99 10.60
C LYS A 21 7.94 -23.67 11.78
N LEU A 22 6.66 -23.36 12.01
CA LEU A 22 5.80 -24.02 13.00
C LEU A 22 5.37 -25.41 12.51
N ARG A 23 6.07 -26.45 12.96
CA ARG A 23 5.80 -27.86 12.62
C ARG A 23 5.35 -28.70 13.81
N ARG A 24 5.38 -28.14 15.02
CA ARG A 24 5.06 -28.88 16.24
C ARG A 24 3.54 -28.92 16.47
N PRO A 25 2.98 -30.04 16.95
CA PRO A 25 1.56 -30.13 17.26
C PRO A 25 1.14 -29.19 18.39
N GLU A 26 2.03 -28.83 19.30
CA GLU A 26 1.78 -27.83 20.36
C GLU A 26 1.58 -26.41 19.79
N GLU A 27 2.11 -26.15 18.60
CA GLU A 27 2.07 -24.84 17.93
C GLU A 27 0.84 -24.70 17.01
N GLN A 28 -0.03 -25.72 16.93
CA GLN A 28 -1.17 -25.72 16.01
C GLN A 28 -2.19 -24.63 16.33
N GLN A 29 -2.40 -24.32 17.62
CA GLN A 29 -3.24 -23.21 18.06
C GLN A 29 -2.64 -21.87 17.64
N LEU A 30 -1.31 -21.70 17.77
CA LEU A 30 -0.60 -20.50 17.34
C LEU A 30 -0.70 -20.31 15.83
N LYS A 31 -0.50 -21.37 15.05
CA LYS A 31 -0.67 -21.37 13.59
C LYS A 31 -2.09 -20.94 13.19
N THR A 32 -3.10 -21.43 13.90
CA THR A 32 -4.51 -21.06 13.66
C THR A 32 -4.76 -19.58 13.98
N ALA A 33 -4.22 -19.06 15.08
CA ALA A 33 -4.33 -17.65 15.43
C ALA A 33 -3.68 -16.74 14.38
N ILE A 34 -2.49 -17.12 13.89
CA ILE A 34 -1.77 -16.36 12.85
C ILE A 34 -2.53 -16.37 11.53
N GLN A 35 -3.10 -17.52 11.13
CA GLN A 35 -3.93 -17.64 9.93
C GLN A 35 -5.16 -16.71 9.98
N ARG A 36 -5.81 -16.60 11.15
CA ARG A 36 -6.92 -15.66 11.35
C ARG A 36 -6.47 -14.21 11.19
N VAL A 37 -5.33 -13.86 11.77
CA VAL A 37 -4.74 -12.51 11.64
C VAL A 37 -4.40 -12.22 10.18
N MET A 38 -3.76 -13.15 9.47
CA MET A 38 -3.50 -13.02 8.03
C MET A 38 -4.79 -12.82 7.20
N GLY A 39 -5.88 -13.54 7.53
CA GLY A 39 -7.17 -13.36 6.88
C GLY A 39 -7.74 -11.95 7.07
N ILE A 40 -7.60 -11.38 8.26
CA ILE A 40 -7.99 -9.99 8.55
C ILE A 40 -7.14 -9.01 7.73
N PHE A 41 -5.82 -9.23 7.67
CA PHE A 41 -4.91 -8.40 6.87
C PHE A 41 -5.17 -8.49 5.36
N LYS A 42 -5.65 -9.64 4.87
CA LYS A 42 -6.06 -9.85 3.46
C LYS A 42 -7.48 -9.35 3.16
N SER A 43 -8.25 -8.93 4.17
CA SER A 43 -9.62 -8.44 3.97
C SER A 43 -9.63 -7.12 3.23
N ASN A 44 -10.52 -7.01 2.23
CA ASN A 44 -10.73 -5.79 1.45
C ASN A 44 -11.11 -4.60 2.34
N LEU A 45 -11.79 -4.85 3.46
CA LEU A 45 -12.12 -3.82 4.45
C LEU A 45 -10.84 -3.24 5.09
N PHE A 46 -9.90 -4.09 5.49
CA PHE A 46 -8.64 -3.67 6.10
C PHE A 46 -7.76 -2.91 5.11
N GLY A 47 -7.69 -3.39 3.86
CA GLY A 47 -7.01 -2.69 2.77
C GLY A 47 -7.61 -1.30 2.47
N ALA A 48 -8.94 -1.17 2.51
CA ALA A 48 -9.64 0.11 2.34
C ALA A 48 -9.40 1.06 3.52
N LEU A 49 -9.40 0.56 4.77
CA LEU A 49 -9.06 1.34 5.95
C LEU A 49 -7.62 1.85 5.89
N LEU A 50 -6.67 0.99 5.52
CA LEU A 50 -5.28 1.40 5.29
C LEU A 50 -5.17 2.44 4.17
N ALA A 51 -5.95 2.31 3.09
CA ALA A 51 -5.99 3.29 2.00
C ALA A 51 -6.48 4.67 2.46
N ARG A 52 -7.46 4.73 3.36
CA ARG A 52 -7.93 6.00 3.95
C ARG A 52 -6.92 6.62 4.90
N LEU A 53 -6.06 5.80 5.50
CA LEU A 53 -4.98 6.24 6.40
C LEU A 53 -3.68 6.58 5.68
N GLN A 54 -3.59 6.30 4.38
CA GLN A 54 -2.53 6.82 3.54
C GLN A 54 -3.00 8.16 2.96
N PRO A 55 -2.59 9.31 3.53
CA PRO A 55 -2.71 10.56 2.79
C PRO A 55 -1.90 10.37 1.51
N GLU A 56 -2.56 10.50 0.36
CA GLU A 56 -1.96 10.67 -0.95
C GLU A 56 -0.85 11.71 -0.82
N ARG A 57 0.40 11.26 -0.67
CA ARG A 57 1.55 12.08 -1.02
C ARG A 57 1.53 12.16 -2.54
N SER A 58 0.64 13.02 -3.05
CA SER A 58 0.84 13.70 -4.31
C SER A 58 2.18 14.41 -4.24
N LEU A 59 3.18 13.80 -4.86
CA LEU A 59 4.45 14.41 -5.19
C LEU A 59 4.88 13.74 -6.49
N GLY A 60 4.53 14.38 -7.60
CA GLY A 60 4.84 13.84 -8.92
C GLY A 60 4.31 14.59 -10.15
N CYS A 61 3.51 15.64 -10.06
CA CYS A 61 3.42 16.61 -11.17
C CYS A 61 4.56 17.63 -11.02
N VAL A 62 5.79 17.18 -11.28
CA VAL A 62 6.89 18.10 -11.62
C VAL A 62 6.55 18.67 -13.01
N GLY A 63 6.62 19.99 -13.12
CA GLY A 63 5.97 20.73 -14.19
C GLY A 63 6.39 20.34 -15.60
N GLU A 64 5.39 20.05 -16.44
CA GLU A 64 5.37 20.65 -17.75
C GLU A 64 4.58 21.95 -17.62
N LEU A 65 5.33 23.00 -17.29
CA LEU A 65 4.97 24.36 -17.67
C LEU A 65 4.80 24.29 -19.18
N ARG A 66 3.57 24.07 -19.64
CA ARG A 66 3.20 24.14 -21.04
C ARG A 66 3.61 25.53 -21.46
N SER A 67 4.77 25.60 -22.11
CA SER A 67 5.33 26.79 -22.74
C SER A 67 4.36 27.16 -23.84
N GLN A 68 3.26 27.79 -23.43
CA GLN A 68 2.41 28.53 -24.31
C GLN A 68 3.21 29.80 -24.60
N ARG A 69 4.17 29.60 -25.50
CA ARG A 69 4.85 30.62 -26.26
C ARG A 69 3.81 31.67 -26.58
N CYS A 70 3.98 32.84 -25.97
CA CYS A 70 3.27 34.05 -26.35
C CYS A 70 3.58 34.26 -27.84
N ASP A 71 2.73 33.74 -28.70
CA ASP A 71 2.70 34.17 -30.09
C ASP A 71 1.91 35.48 -30.12
N VAL A 72 2.58 36.52 -29.64
CA VAL A 72 2.29 37.88 -30.07
C VAL A 72 2.80 37.95 -31.50
N SER A 73 1.98 37.54 -32.47
CA SER A 73 2.07 37.93 -33.89
C SER A 73 1.00 37.21 -34.71
N LEU A 74 -0.19 37.81 -34.86
CA LEU A 74 -0.69 38.18 -36.20
C LEU A 74 -2.03 38.91 -36.07
N LEU A 75 -1.94 40.23 -36.12
CA LEU A 75 -2.96 41.07 -36.71
C LEU A 75 -3.06 40.72 -38.20
N PRO A 76 -4.26 40.65 -38.79
CA PRO A 76 -4.45 41.39 -40.03
C PRO A 76 -5.83 42.09 -40.08
N PRO A 77 -6.08 42.97 -41.08
CA PRO A 77 -6.67 44.30 -40.93
C PRO A 77 -8.18 44.35 -40.71
#